data_AF-A0A328ZFC8-F1
#
_entry.id   AF-A0A328ZFC8-F1
#
_cell.length_a   1.000
_cell.length_b   1.000
_cell.length_c   1.000
_cell.angle_alpha   90.00
_cell.angle_beta   90.00
_cell.angle_gamma   90.00
#
_symmetry.space_group_name_H-M   'P 1'
#
loop_
_entity.id
_entity.type
_entity.pdbx_description
1 polymer ?
#
loop_
_entity_poly.entity_id
_entity_poly.type
_entity_poly.pdbx_seq_one_letter_code
_entity_poly.pdbx_strand_id
1 'polypeptide(L)' 'MPTASISSARLGELREALPRIETLLRSNRAGEIGEDVIDDLVRCFWMEWNGGALRLTATGLNICRQAQGR' A
#
# COMPACT_ATOMS: atom_id res chain seq x y z
N MET A 1 14.08 17.00 -5.22
CA MET A 1 14.67 15.73 -4.75
C MET A 1 14.31 14.66 -5.76
N PRO A 2 15.27 13.90 -6.34
CA PRO A 2 14.92 12.83 -7.25
C PRO A 2 14.21 11.75 -6.42
N THR A 3 12.92 11.60 -6.63
CA THR A 3 12.16 10.46 -6.11
C THR A 3 12.71 9.22 -6.83
N ALA A 4 13.74 8.58 -6.27
CA ALA A 4 14.19 7.23 -6.62
C ALA A 4 13.02 6.31 -7.06
N SER A 5 13.06 5.79 -8.26
CA SER A 5 12.00 4.90 -8.74
C SER A 5 12.00 3.60 -7.94
N ILE A 6 10.81 3.13 -7.53
CA ILE A 6 10.68 1.83 -6.87
C ILE A 6 11.04 0.72 -7.87
N SER A 7 11.85 -0.25 -7.45
CA SER A 7 12.26 -1.36 -8.31
C SER A 7 11.08 -2.30 -8.61
N SER A 8 11.13 -3.01 -9.74
CA SER A 8 10.08 -3.99 -10.09
C SER A 8 9.96 -5.11 -9.06
N ALA A 9 11.07 -5.52 -8.43
CA ALA A 9 11.05 -6.53 -7.37
C ALA A 9 10.27 -6.02 -6.15
N ARG A 10 10.58 -4.79 -5.71
CA ARG A 10 9.89 -4.14 -4.60
C ARG A 10 8.40 -3.93 -4.89
N LEU A 11 8.04 -3.52 -6.12
CA LEU A 11 6.63 -3.43 -6.52
C LEU A 11 5.89 -4.77 -6.42
N GLY A 12 6.58 -5.88 -6.75
CA GLY A 12 6.06 -7.23 -6.56
C GLY A 12 5.78 -7.55 -5.09
N GLU A 13 6.75 -7.30 -4.20
CA GLU A 13 6.58 -7.49 -2.75
C GLU A 13 5.41 -6.66 -2.19
N LEU A 14 5.32 -5.39 -2.57
CA LEU A 14 4.24 -4.49 -2.14
C LEU A 14 2.88 -4.98 -2.60
N ARG A 15 2.79 -5.51 -3.83
CA ARG A 15 1.55 -6.05 -4.39
C ARG A 15 1.08 -7.29 -3.62
N GLU A 16 1.99 -8.19 -3.27
CA GLU A 16 1.67 -9.39 -2.48
C GLU A 16 1.29 -9.04 -1.04
N ALA A 17 1.90 -7.99 -0.46
CA ALA A 17 1.60 -7.53 0.90
C ALA A 17 0.27 -6.75 1.01
N LEU A 18 -0.22 -6.16 -0.09
CA LEU A 18 -1.32 -5.19 -0.08
C LEU A 18 -2.64 -5.72 0.54
N PRO A 19 -3.09 -6.98 0.31
CA PRO A 19 -4.30 -7.50 0.95
C PRO A 19 -4.18 -7.61 2.47
N ARG A 20 -2.99 -7.97 2.99
CA ARG A 20 -2.73 -7.97 4.44
C ARG A 20 -2.79 -6.56 5.00
N ILE A 21 -2.21 -5.60 4.28
CA ILE A 21 -2.23 -4.18 4.66
C ILE A 21 -3.66 -3.63 4.68
N GLU A 22 -4.50 -3.97 3.68
CA GLU A 22 -5.92 -3.62 3.69
C GLU A 22 -6.62 -4.10 4.96
N THR A 23 -6.33 -5.34 5.38
CA THR A 23 -6.89 -5.93 6.60
C THR A 23 -6.46 -5.15 7.83
N LEU A 24 -5.18 -4.77 7.94
CA LEU A 24 -4.66 -3.96 9.05
C LEU A 24 -5.34 -2.59 9.11
N LEU A 25 -5.51 -1.91 7.96
CA LEU A 25 -6.20 -0.62 7.89
C LEU A 25 -7.66 -0.74 8.35
N ARG A 26 -8.39 -1.78 7.90
CA ARG A 26 -9.78 -2.04 8.33
C ARG A 26 -9.89 -2.33 9.82
N SER A 27 -8.86 -2.89 10.45
CA SER A 27 -8.82 -3.17 11.88
C SER A 27 -8.25 -2.04 12.73
N ASN A 28 -8.01 -0.84 12.18
CA ASN A 28 -7.33 0.28 12.86
C ASN A 28 -5.93 -0.08 13.39
N ARG A 29 -5.23 -1.00 12.73
CA ARG A 29 -3.89 -1.50 13.09
C ARG A 29 -2.81 -0.98 12.13
N ALA A 30 -2.97 0.26 11.66
CA ALA A 30 -2.03 0.88 10.74
C ALA A 30 -0.59 0.97 11.31
N GLY A 31 -0.45 1.04 12.63
CA GLY A 31 0.86 1.05 13.31
C GLY A 31 1.67 -0.25 13.17
N GLU A 32 1.10 -1.31 12.60
CA GLU A 32 1.84 -2.55 12.29
C GLU A 32 2.41 -2.59 10.86
N ILE A 33 2.18 -1.52 10.09
CA ILE A 33 2.77 -1.34 8.77
C ILE A 33 4.07 -0.58 8.98
N GLY A 34 5.18 -1.10 8.44
CA GLY A 34 6.47 -0.41 8.48
C GLY A 34 6.41 0.94 7.78
N GLU A 35 7.10 1.94 8.31
CA GLU A 35 7.13 3.29 7.76
C GLU A 35 7.67 3.31 6.33
N ASP A 36 8.69 2.49 6.03
CA ASP A 36 9.24 2.30 4.68
C ASP A 36 8.18 1.76 3.70
N VAL A 37 7.33 0.84 4.17
CA VAL A 37 6.25 0.26 3.37
C VAL A 37 5.15 1.30 3.11
N ILE A 38 4.81 2.11 4.11
CA ILE A 38 3.85 3.21 3.95
C ILE A 38 4.36 4.21 2.90
N ASP A 39 5.61 4.65 3.03
CA ASP A 39 6.23 5.60 2.10
C ASP A 39 6.23 5.08 0.67
N ASP A 40 6.61 3.81 0.48
CA ASP A 40 6.61 3.17 -0.83
C ASP A 40 5.19 3.09 -1.43
N LEU A 41 4.19 2.73 -0.62
CA LEU A 41 2.80 2.61 -1.08
C LEU A 41 2.17 3.97 -1.41
N VAL A 42 2.51 5.02 -0.66
CA VAL A 42 2.09 6.39 -0.94
C VAL A 42 2.77 6.89 -2.22
N ARG A 43 4.06 6.61 -2.39
CA ARG A 43 4.83 6.98 -3.58
C ARG A 43 4.33 6.30 -4.86
N CYS A 44 3.80 5.08 -4.75
CA CYS A 44 3.14 4.38 -5.85
C CYS A 44 1.69 4.80 -6.07
N PHE A 45 1.15 5.74 -5.28
CA PHE A 45 -0.25 6.16 -5.30
C PHE A 45 -1.24 5.01 -5.02
N TRP A 46 -0.82 3.98 -4.28
CA TRP A 46 -1.68 2.87 -3.86
C TRP A 46 -2.29 3.13 -2.48
N MET A 47 -1.64 3.99 -1.69
CA MET A 47 -2.15 4.53 -0.44
C MET A 47 -2.09 6.05 -0.44
N GLU A 48 -2.92 6.64 0.41
CA GLU A 48 -2.93 8.08 0.65
C GLU A 48 -3.25 8.39 2.11
N TRP A 49 -2.78 9.54 2.56
CA TRP A 49 -3.21 10.15 3.81
C TRP A 49 -4.52 10.92 3.57
N ASN A 50 -5.57 10.56 4.30
CA ASN A 50 -6.86 11.22 4.25
C ASN A 50 -7.28 11.63 5.66
N GLY A 51 -7.22 12.93 5.95
CA GLY A 51 -7.65 13.48 7.24
C GLY A 51 -6.89 12.90 8.44
N GLY A 52 -5.61 12.54 8.28
CA GLY A 52 -4.78 11.93 9.33
C GLY A 52 -4.88 10.41 9.44
N ALA A 53 -5.69 9.75 8.60
CA ALA A 53 -5.75 8.30 8.51
C ALA A 53 -5.15 7.80 7.18
N LEU A 54 -4.54 6.63 7.20
CA LEU A 54 -4.10 5.94 6.00
C LEU A 54 -5.27 5.18 5.35
N ARG A 55 -5.42 5.33 4.04
CA ARG A 55 -6.42 4.61 3.24
C ARG A 55 -5.82 4.12 1.93
N LEU A 56 -6.38 3.04 1.39
CA LEU A 56 -6.09 2.63 0.02
C LEU A 56 -6.76 3.58 -0.96
N THR A 57 -6.06 3.91 -2.04
CA THR A 57 -6.63 4.62 -3.20
C THR A 57 -7.47 3.65 -4.04
N ALA A 58 -8.17 4.17 -5.06
CA ALA A 58 -8.84 3.34 -6.05
C ALA A 58 -7.88 2.34 -6.73
N THR A 59 -6.64 2.77 -7.01
CA THR A 59 -5.60 1.90 -7.59
C THR A 59 -5.22 0.78 -6.63
N GLY A 60 -4.95 1.10 -5.36
CA GLY A 60 -4.63 0.09 -4.34
C GLY A 60 -5.74 -0.94 -4.15
N LEU A 61 -7.00 -0.48 -4.12
CA LEU A 61 -8.17 -1.37 -4.03
C LEU A 61 -8.29 -2.30 -5.25
N ASN A 62 -8.01 -1.80 -6.45
CA ASN A 62 -8.03 -2.62 -7.66
C ASN A 62 -6.93 -3.70 -7.64
N ILE A 63 -5.77 -3.38 -7.08
CA ILE A 63 -4.66 -4.33 -6.92
C ILE A 63 -5.05 -5.43 -5.93
N CYS A 64 -5.64 -5.08 -4.78
CA CYS A 64 -6.16 -6.07 -3.83
C CYS A 64 -7.17 -7.02 -4.49
N ARG A 65 -8.11 -6.48 -5.28
CA ARG A 65 -9.09 -7.29 -6.02
C ARG A 65 -8.44 -8.27 -7.00
N GLN A 66 -7.41 -7.82 -7.72
CA GLN A 66 -6.67 -8.68 -8.64
C GLN A 66 -5.86 -9.77 -7.92
N ALA A 67 -5.38 -9.50 -6.70
CA ALA A 67 -4.66 -10.49 -5.90
C ALA A 67 -5.60 -11.57 -5.33
N GLN A 68 -6.86 -11.24 -5.04
CA GLN A 68 -7.87 -12.16 -4.51
C GLN A 68 -8.57 -13.00 -5.59
N GLY A 69 -8.62 -12.51 -6.83
CA GLY A 69 -9.23 -13.20 -7.97
C GLY A 69 -8.27 -14.15 -8.71
N ARG A 70 -7.14 -14.50 -8.10
CA ARG A 70 -6.11 -15.37 -8.65
C ARG A 70 -6.10 -16.68 -7.88
#